data_AF-A0A0B7HUD8-F1
#
_entry.id   AF-A0A0B7HUD8-F1
#
_cell.length_a   1.000
_cell.length_b   1.000
_cell.length_c   1.000
_cell.angle_alpha   90.00
_cell.angle_beta   90.00
_cell.angle_gamma   90.00
#
_symmetry.space_group_name_H-M   'P 1'
#
loop_
_entity.id
_entity.type
_entity.pdbx_description
1 polymer ?
#
loop_
_entity_poly.entity_id
_entity_poly.type
_entity_poly.pdbx_seq_one_letter_code
_entity_poly.pdbx_strand_id
1 'polypeptide(L)'
;MHLNTKYNIRFNTFNNKVLAECLVSNGLGNVVYECIQRIVPIPKSSSQYTAETRNSVQTHLQSLKVESMMIAEPTLIIIDDVLTLGRTTMACAITQRNLPK
;
A
#
# COMPACT_ATOMS: atom_id res chain seq x y z
N MET A 1 -12.81 -30.92 -17.46
CA MET A 1 -13.10 -29.48 -17.60
C MET A 1 -13.09 -28.86 -16.20
N HIS A 2 -11.91 -28.61 -15.62
CA HIS A 2 -11.77 -27.89 -14.35
C HIS A 2 -11.60 -26.41 -14.69
N LEU A 3 -12.65 -25.62 -14.51
CA LEU A 3 -12.58 -24.15 -14.62
C LEU A 3 -11.76 -23.63 -13.44
N ASN A 4 -10.44 -23.65 -13.62
CA ASN A 4 -9.48 -23.07 -12.68
C ASN A 4 -9.36 -21.58 -13.00
N THR A 5 -10.42 -20.80 -12.74
CA THR A 5 -10.34 -19.34 -12.71
C THR A 5 -9.61 -18.93 -11.43
N LYS A 6 -8.30 -19.21 -11.39
CA LYS A 6 -7.39 -18.58 -10.44
C LYS A 6 -7.39 -17.08 -10.74
N TYR A 7 -8.10 -16.32 -9.94
CA TYR A 7 -8.03 -14.87 -9.97
C TYR A 7 -6.56 -14.47 -9.72
N ASN A 8 -5.94 -13.82 -10.69
CA ASN A 8 -4.56 -13.35 -10.60
C ASN A 8 -4.56 -12.03 -9.84
N ILE A 9 -4.14 -12.07 -8.58
CA ILE A 9 -4.36 -10.97 -7.62
C ILE A 9 -3.00 -10.54 -7.03
N ARG A 10 -2.78 -9.21 -6.95
CA ARG A 10 -1.57 -8.57 -6.40
C ARG A 10 -1.92 -7.36 -5.56
N PHE A 11 -1.19 -7.14 -4.48
CA PHE A 11 -1.51 -6.16 -3.44
C PHE A 11 -0.49 -5.02 -3.34
N ASN A 12 -0.97 -3.78 -3.29
CA ASN A 12 -0.18 -2.59 -2.96
C ASN A 12 -0.40 -2.26 -1.48
N THR A 13 0.57 -2.52 -0.61
CA THR A 13 0.37 -2.23 0.81
C THR A 13 1.61 -1.67 1.48
N PHE A 14 1.48 -0.46 1.99
CA PHE A 14 2.44 0.15 2.91
C PHE A 14 2.31 -0.39 4.35
N ASN A 15 1.09 -0.79 4.77
CA ASN A 15 0.81 -1.28 6.13
C ASN A 15 0.14 -2.66 6.19
N ASN A 16 -0.24 -3.26 5.05
CA ASN A 16 -1.08 -4.46 5.00
C ASN A 16 -0.38 -5.68 4.38
N LYS A 17 0.96 -5.73 4.46
CA LYS A 17 1.76 -6.79 3.82
C LYS A 17 1.37 -8.18 4.32
N VAL A 18 1.17 -8.31 5.62
CA VAL A 18 0.74 -9.58 6.25
C VAL A 18 -0.62 -10.04 5.71
N LEU A 19 -1.56 -9.11 5.51
CA LEU A 19 -2.86 -9.44 4.93
C LEU A 19 -2.74 -9.84 3.46
N ALA A 20 -1.92 -9.13 2.69
CA ALA A 20 -1.61 -9.46 1.30
C ALA A 20 -1.00 -10.86 1.16
N GLU A 21 -0.02 -11.20 2.00
CA GLU A 21 0.63 -12.51 2.03
C GLU A 21 -0.37 -13.60 2.43
N CYS A 22 -1.27 -13.33 3.38
CA CYS A 22 -2.35 -14.24 3.76
C CYS A 22 -3.32 -14.50 2.60
N LEU A 23 -3.68 -13.48 1.84
CA LEU A 23 -4.58 -13.66 0.69
C LEU A 23 -3.91 -14.48 -0.42
N VAL A 24 -2.62 -14.24 -0.69
CA VAL A 24 -1.85 -15.08 -1.63
C VAL A 24 -1.78 -16.53 -1.13
N SER A 25 -1.50 -16.76 0.15
CA SER A 25 -1.41 -18.11 0.71
C SER A 25 -2.75 -18.87 0.69
N ASN A 26 -3.87 -18.16 0.69
CA ASN A 26 -5.22 -18.71 0.54
C ASN A 26 -5.69 -18.83 -0.93
N GLY A 27 -4.80 -18.62 -1.90
CA GLY A 27 -5.12 -18.75 -3.32
C GLY A 27 -5.93 -17.58 -3.90
N LEU A 28 -6.10 -16.51 -3.13
CA LEU A 28 -6.69 -15.23 -3.55
C LEU A 28 -5.60 -14.30 -4.11
N GLY A 29 -4.54 -14.85 -4.70
CA GLY A 29 -3.51 -14.12 -5.45
C GLY A 29 -2.26 -14.89 -5.76
N ASN A 30 -1.36 -14.24 -6.50
CA ASN A 30 -0.17 -14.89 -7.03
C ASN A 30 1.10 -14.45 -6.30
N VAL A 31 1.29 -13.14 -6.13
CA VAL A 31 2.47 -12.59 -5.45
C VAL A 31 2.20 -11.17 -4.97
N VAL A 32 2.88 -10.79 -3.90
CA VAL A 32 2.81 -9.46 -3.28
C VAL A 32 3.96 -8.60 -3.81
N TYR A 33 3.65 -7.36 -4.17
CA TYR A 33 4.63 -6.38 -4.58
C TYR A 33 4.62 -5.18 -3.63
N GLU A 34 5.78 -4.86 -3.08
CA GLU A 34 5.94 -3.72 -2.19
C GLU A 34 6.35 -2.48 -3.00
N CYS A 35 5.35 -1.74 -3.49
CA CYS A 35 5.58 -0.59 -4.38
C CYS A 35 5.96 0.70 -3.62
N ILE A 36 5.71 0.77 -2.31
CA ILE A 36 5.97 1.95 -1.49
C ILE A 36 6.66 1.50 -0.20
N GLN A 37 7.77 2.14 0.14
CA GLN A 37 8.54 1.86 1.34
C GLN A 37 8.68 3.11 2.21
N ARG A 38 8.80 2.90 3.52
CA ARG A 38 9.11 3.97 4.48
C ARG A 38 10.62 4.13 4.57
N ILE A 39 11.13 5.26 4.12
CA ILE A 39 12.57 5.57 4.19
C ILE A 39 12.95 6.39 5.41
N VAL A 40 12.00 7.13 5.99
CA VAL A 40 12.21 7.90 7.22
C VAL A 40 11.14 7.52 8.25
N PRO A 41 11.53 7.14 9.49
CA PRO A 41 10.58 6.87 10.55
C PRO A 41 9.84 8.16 10.92
N ILE A 42 8.53 8.04 11.13
CA ILE A 42 7.69 9.14 11.66
C ILE A 42 6.94 8.63 12.89
N PRO A 43 6.52 9.52 13.81
CA PRO A 43 5.76 9.13 14.98
C PRO A 43 4.50 8.33 14.59
N LYS A 44 4.20 7.26 15.34
CA LYS A 44 2.98 6.46 15.11
C LYS A 44 1.75 7.32 15.34
N SER A 45 0.75 7.18 14.48
CA SER A 45 -0.53 7.88 14.62
C SER A 45 -1.29 7.51 15.90
N SER A 46 -1.06 6.31 16.44
CA SER A 46 -1.63 5.86 17.72
C SER A 46 -0.97 6.50 18.94
N SER A 47 0.21 7.09 18.78
CA SER A 47 0.93 7.84 19.81
C SER A 47 0.60 9.34 19.77
N GLN A 48 -0.30 9.77 18.89
CA GLN A 48 -0.75 11.15 18.74
C GLN A 48 -2.20 11.25 19.19
N TYR A 49 -2.43 12.00 20.27
CA TYR A 49 -3.70 12.01 21.01
C TYR A 49 -4.73 13.01 20.46
N THR A 50 -4.30 13.97 19.63
CA THR A 50 -5.19 14.98 19.04
C THR A 50 -5.07 15.02 17.51
N ALA A 51 -6.04 15.60 16.83
CA ALA A 51 -6.04 15.67 15.37
C ALA A 51 -4.93 16.58 14.82
N GLU A 52 -4.56 17.60 15.60
CA GLU A 52 -3.53 18.61 15.29
C GLU A 52 -2.12 18.06 15.47
N THR A 53 -1.95 17.12 16.39
CA THR A 53 -0.65 16.46 16.66
C THR A 53 -0.36 15.30 15.71
N ARG A 54 -1.34 14.90 14.89
CA ARG A 54 -1.12 13.88 13.85
C ARG A 54 -0.28 14.43 12.70
N ASN A 55 0.59 13.58 12.19
CA ASN A 55 1.42 13.86 11.01
C ASN A 55 0.58 14.41 9.84
N SER A 56 1.14 15.40 9.16
CA SER A 56 0.54 16.00 7.97
C SER A 56 0.76 15.11 6.74
N VAL A 57 0.00 15.34 5.67
CA VAL A 57 0.23 14.67 4.37
C VAL A 57 1.67 14.91 3.90
N GLN A 58 2.19 16.14 4.07
CA GLN A 58 3.56 16.48 3.69
C GLN A 58 4.60 15.67 4.47
N THR A 59 4.38 15.48 5.77
CA THR A 59 5.23 14.63 6.62
C THR A 59 5.24 13.19 6.11
N HIS A 60 4.09 12.67 5.69
CA HIS A 60 4.01 11.35 5.07
C HIS A 60 4.76 11.31 3.74
N LEU A 61 4.55 12.27 2.83
CA LEU A 61 5.24 12.33 1.53
C LEU A 61 6.76 12.29 1.66
N GLN A 62 7.32 13.05 2.60
CA GLN A 62 8.76 13.11 2.85
C GLN A 62 9.34 11.81 3.45
N SER A 63 8.47 10.95 3.97
CA SER A 63 8.88 9.69 4.63
C SER A 63 8.78 8.46 3.73
N LEU A 64 8.22 8.61 2.53
CA LEU A 64 7.92 7.53 1.61
C LEU A 64 8.82 7.58 0.38
N LYS A 65 9.20 6.40 -0.11
CA LYS A 65 9.83 6.21 -1.40
C LYS A 65 8.98 5.23 -2.21
N VAL A 66 8.88 5.47 -3.51
CA VAL A 66 8.29 4.51 -4.44
C VAL A 66 9.41 3.67 -5.03
N GLU A 67 9.22 2.35 -5.03
CA GLU A 67 10.08 1.43 -5.74
C GLU A 67 9.51 1.22 -7.14
N SER A 68 10.26 1.68 -8.16
CA SER A 68 9.90 1.53 -9.56
C SER A 68 9.98 0.05 -9.93
N MET A 69 8.83 -0.57 -10.24
CA MET A 69 8.80 -1.95 -10.69
C MET A 69 7.81 -2.15 -11.84
N MET A 70 8.20 -2.99 -12.79
CA MET A 70 7.32 -3.43 -13.85
C MET A 70 6.44 -4.56 -13.33
N ILE A 71 5.14 -4.29 -13.22
CA ILE A 71 4.12 -5.27 -12.84
C ILE A 71 3.54 -5.82 -14.15
N ALA A 72 3.95 -7.02 -14.54
CA ALA A 72 3.62 -7.64 -15.82
C ALA A 72 2.29 -8.41 -15.78
N GLU A 73 1.31 -7.95 -14.99
CA GLU A 73 0.09 -8.70 -14.70
C GLU A 73 -1.19 -7.95 -15.04
N PRO A 74 -2.19 -8.64 -15.59
CA PRO A 74 -3.38 -7.99 -16.14
C PRO A 74 -4.41 -7.59 -15.08
N THR A 75 -4.22 -7.94 -13.80
CA THR A 75 -5.23 -7.74 -12.74
C THR A 75 -4.54 -7.43 -11.41
N LEU A 76 -5.08 -6.45 -10.68
CA LEU A 76 -4.52 -5.90 -9.45
C LEU A 76 -5.63 -5.82 -8.39
N ILE A 77 -5.32 -6.20 -7.14
CA ILE A 77 -6.21 -6.01 -6.00
C ILE A 77 -5.61 -5.01 -5.03
N ILE A 78 -6.39 -4.01 -4.69
CA ILE A 78 -5.97 -2.99 -3.74
C ILE A 78 -6.53 -3.39 -2.38
N ILE A 79 -5.67 -3.56 -1.38
CA ILE A 79 -6.09 -3.66 0.02
C ILE A 79 -5.94 -2.27 0.61
N ASP A 80 -7.06 -1.65 0.93
CA ASP A 80 -7.08 -0.44 1.74
C ASP A 80 -7.53 -0.79 3.17
N ASP A 81 -7.04 -0.01 4.13
CA ASP A 81 -7.52 -0.07 5.51
C ASP A 81 -8.76 0.84 5.64
N VAL A 82 -9.58 0.67 6.68
CA VAL A 82 -10.64 1.66 6.97
C VAL A 82 -9.99 2.92 7.51
N LEU A 83 -9.89 3.94 6.65
CA LEU A 83 -9.19 5.17 6.94
C LEU A 83 -10.05 6.13 7.76
N THR A 84 -9.51 6.63 8.87
CA THR A 84 -10.18 7.69 9.67
C THR A 84 -9.99 9.08 9.05
N LEU A 85 -8.77 9.40 8.60
CA LEU A 85 -8.43 10.71 7.97
C LEU A 85 -7.69 10.58 6.64
N GLY A 86 -7.34 9.37 6.21
CA GLY A 86 -6.77 9.09 4.88
C GLY A 86 -5.42 9.73 4.51
N ARG A 87 -4.73 10.44 5.42
CA ARG A 87 -3.51 11.21 5.10
C ARG A 87 -2.35 10.34 4.58
N THR A 88 -2.16 9.14 5.13
CA THR A 88 -1.17 8.17 4.63
C THR A 88 -1.51 7.72 3.21
N THR A 89 -2.76 7.35 2.96
CA THR A 89 -3.22 6.87 1.65
C THR A 89 -3.14 7.97 0.59
N MET A 90 -3.49 9.21 0.94
CA MET A 90 -3.32 10.36 0.05
C MET A 90 -1.85 10.57 -0.32
N ALA A 91 -0.94 10.49 0.65
CA ALA A 91 0.49 10.59 0.38
C ALA A 91 0.95 9.46 -0.57
N CYS A 92 0.58 8.21 -0.30
CA CYS A 92 0.89 7.07 -1.18
C CYS A 92 0.41 7.29 -2.63
N ALA A 93 -0.82 7.76 -2.82
CA ALA A 93 -1.40 8.01 -4.14
C ALA A 93 -0.68 9.14 -4.89
N ILE A 94 -0.36 10.25 -4.22
CA ILE A 94 0.42 11.35 -4.80
C ILE A 94 1.81 10.86 -5.21
N THR A 95 2.50 10.13 -4.34
CA THR A 95 3.86 9.65 -4.64
C THR A 95 3.88 8.72 -5.85
N GLN A 96 2.90 7.81 -5.97
CA GLN A 96 2.78 6.94 -7.15
C GLN A 96 2.47 7.72 -8.43
N ARG A 97 1.59 8.73 -8.37
CA ARG A 97 1.25 9.56 -9.52
C ARG A 97 2.45 10.35 -10.06
N ASN A 98 3.36 10.76 -9.19
CA ASN A 98 4.50 11.60 -9.53
C ASN A 98 5.73 10.81 -10.00
N LEU A 99 5.64 9.48 -10.12
CA LEU A 99 6.69 8.71 -10.76
C LEU A 99 6.88 9.16 -12.21
N PRO A 100 8.13 9.42 -12.67
CA PRO A 100 8.40 9.59 -14.09
C PRO A 100 7.95 8.32 -14.83
N LYS A 101 7.18 8.52 -15.91
CA LYS A 101 6.66 7.44 -16.75
C LYS A 101 7.78 6.72 -17.51
#